data_AF-A0A659UC52-F1
#
_entry.id   AF-A0A659UC52-F1
#
_cell.length_a   1.000
_cell.length_b   1.000
_cell.length_c   1.000
_cell.angle_alpha   90.00
_cell.angle_beta   90.00
_cell.angle_gamma   90.00
#
_symmetry.space_group_name_H-M   'P 1'
#
loop_
_entity.id
_entity.type
_entity.pdbx_description
1 polymer ?
#
loop_
_entity_poly.entity_id
_entity_poly.type
_entity_poly.pdbx_seq_one_letter_code
_entity_poly.pdbx_strand_id
1 'polypeptide(L)'
;ADTACPISGETWQSALWSAWSAVEAAETVMAGASGAYALCRPPGHHAFADVAGGFCFINNSAVAAQVLRRQAARVAILDVDLHHGNGTQGIFYARSDVLTVSLHADPVRFY
;
A
#
# COMPACT_ATOMS: atom_id res chain seq x y z
N ALA A 1 -6.28 9.45 -12.57
CA ALA A 1 -7.10 8.31 -12.99
C ALA A 1 -6.50 7.77 -14.28
N ASP A 2 -6.16 6.49 -14.30
CA ASP A 2 -5.57 5.79 -15.44
C ASP A 2 -6.55 4.73 -16.00
N THR A 3 -6.12 3.99 -17.02
CA THR A 3 -6.89 2.87 -17.61
C THR A 3 -6.23 1.52 -17.36
N ALA A 4 -5.34 1.43 -16.37
CA ALA A 4 -4.52 0.26 -16.05
C ALA A 4 -5.08 -0.56 -14.88
N CYS A 5 -6.35 -0.38 -14.52
CA CYS A 5 -7.03 -1.13 -13.45
C CYS A 5 -8.33 -1.80 -13.93
N PRO A 6 -8.28 -2.67 -14.95
CA PRO A 6 -9.47 -3.43 -15.38
C PRO A 6 -9.97 -4.33 -14.25
N ILE A 7 -11.28 -4.45 -14.12
CA ILE A 7 -11.95 -5.26 -13.08
C ILE A 7 -12.59 -6.50 -13.74
N SER A 8 -12.20 -7.69 -13.29
CA SER A 8 -12.84 -8.98 -13.62
C SER A 8 -13.64 -9.51 -12.42
N GLY A 9 -14.31 -10.65 -12.60
CA GLY A 9 -15.10 -11.29 -11.54
C GLY A 9 -14.29 -11.64 -10.28
N GLU A 10 -12.99 -11.88 -10.43
CA GLU A 10 -12.08 -12.32 -9.37
C GLU A 10 -11.27 -11.18 -8.75
N THR A 11 -11.32 -9.98 -9.32
CA THR A 11 -10.51 -8.83 -8.88
C THR A 11 -10.74 -8.51 -7.42
N TRP A 12 -12.01 -8.42 -7.00
CA TRP A 12 -12.35 -8.10 -5.61
C TRP A 12 -11.78 -9.12 -4.64
N GLN A 13 -12.03 -10.41 -4.87
CA GLN A 13 -11.58 -11.47 -3.98
C GLN A 13 -10.05 -11.52 -3.89
N SER A 14 -9.36 -11.30 -5.02
CA SER A 14 -7.90 -11.29 -5.09
C SER A 14 -7.32 -10.08 -4.36
N ALA A 15 -7.84 -8.88 -4.59
CA ALA A 15 -7.40 -7.66 -3.91
C ALA A 15 -7.64 -7.75 -2.39
N LEU A 16 -8.79 -8.28 -1.97
CA LEU A 16 -9.12 -8.46 -0.56
C LEU A 16 -8.12 -9.40 0.14
N TRP A 17 -7.81 -10.57 -0.44
CA TRP A 17 -6.84 -11.49 0.15
C TRP A 17 -5.40 -10.99 0.10
N SER A 18 -5.05 -10.19 -0.91
CA SER A 18 -3.78 -9.47 -0.92
C SER A 18 -3.66 -8.51 0.27
N ALA A 19 -4.72 -7.74 0.56
CA ALA A 19 -4.74 -6.84 1.71
C ALA A 19 -4.67 -7.61 3.04
N TRP A 20 -5.35 -8.75 3.16
CA TRP A 20 -5.25 -9.61 4.35
C TRP A 20 -3.84 -10.15 4.58
N SER A 21 -3.10 -10.45 3.52
CA SER A 21 -1.68 -10.84 3.65
C SER A 21 -0.84 -9.71 4.28
N ALA A 22 -1.15 -8.46 3.94
CA ALA A 22 -0.50 -7.29 4.54
C ALA A 22 -0.91 -7.07 6.01
N VAL A 23 -2.18 -7.34 6.35
CA VAL A 23 -2.67 -7.33 7.75
C VAL A 23 -1.92 -8.37 8.58
N GLU A 24 -1.88 -9.62 8.13
CA GLU A 24 -1.23 -10.72 8.85
C GLU A 24 0.25 -10.44 9.11
N ALA A 25 0.98 -9.93 8.11
CA ALA A 25 2.38 -9.55 8.28
C ALA A 25 2.57 -8.42 9.30
N ALA A 26 1.68 -7.42 9.29
CA ALA A 26 1.71 -6.33 10.27
C ALA A 26 1.42 -6.84 11.69
N GLU A 27 0.40 -7.68 11.87
CA GLU A 27 0.04 -8.27 13.16
C GLU A 27 1.15 -9.20 13.69
N THR A 28 1.81 -9.96 12.80
CA THR A 28 2.97 -10.80 13.14
C THR A 28 4.13 -9.97 13.70
N VAL A 29 4.44 -8.83 13.08
CA VAL A 29 5.48 -7.91 13.59
C VAL A 29 5.05 -7.28 14.92
N MET A 30 3.77 -6.89 15.06
CA MET A 30 3.25 -6.37 16.33
C MET A 30 3.29 -7.41 17.47
N ALA A 31 3.17 -8.69 17.14
CA ALA A 31 3.31 -9.80 18.09
C ALA A 31 4.78 -10.08 18.51
N GLY A 32 5.75 -9.33 17.98
CA GLY A 32 7.15 -9.38 18.38
C GLY A 32 8.10 -10.00 17.36
N ALA A 33 7.63 -10.36 16.15
CA ALA A 33 8.53 -10.78 15.09
C ALA A 33 9.41 -9.60 14.61
N SER A 34 10.67 -9.86 14.29
CA SER A 34 11.60 -8.84 13.78
C SER A 34 11.29 -8.39 12.36
N GLY A 35 10.52 -9.19 11.61
CA GLY A 35 10.08 -8.89 10.25
C GLY A 35 9.12 -9.96 9.73
N ALA A 36 8.33 -9.59 8.73
CA ALA A 36 7.42 -10.48 8.02
C ALA A 36 7.35 -10.07 6.55
N TYR A 37 7.02 -11.01 5.66
CA TYR A 37 6.87 -10.75 4.24
C TYR A 37 5.43 -11.03 3.78
N ALA A 38 4.72 -9.97 3.42
CA ALA A 38 3.42 -10.07 2.77
C ALA A 38 3.61 -10.17 1.25
N LEU A 39 3.47 -11.37 0.68
CA LEU A 39 3.54 -11.61 -0.77
C LEU A 39 2.24 -11.14 -1.45
N CYS A 40 2.03 -9.83 -1.47
CA CYS A 40 0.81 -9.19 -1.96
C CYS A 40 0.67 -9.32 -3.49
N ARG A 41 -0.50 -9.73 -3.97
CA ARG A 41 -0.90 -9.69 -5.39
C ARG A 41 -2.43 -9.67 -5.50
N PRO A 42 -3.06 -8.66 -6.13
CA PRO A 42 -2.49 -7.52 -6.87
C PRO A 42 -1.71 -6.51 -5.99
N PRO A 43 -0.86 -5.64 -6.59
CA PRO A 43 -0.13 -4.60 -5.86
C PRO A 43 -1.09 -3.56 -5.26
N GLY A 44 -0.54 -2.59 -4.50
CA GLY A 44 -1.36 -1.65 -3.75
C GLY A 44 -0.99 -0.15 -3.80
N HIS A 45 0.26 0.22 -4.01
CA HIS A 45 0.73 1.60 -3.72
C HIS A 45 0.11 2.71 -4.60
N HIS A 46 -0.51 2.36 -5.73
CA HIS A 46 -1.23 3.30 -6.59
C HIS A 46 -2.72 3.45 -6.25
N ALA A 47 -3.26 2.62 -5.37
CA ALA A 47 -4.65 2.74 -4.92
C ALA A 47 -4.77 3.91 -3.93
N PHE A 48 -5.63 4.87 -4.26
CA PHE A 48 -6.03 5.97 -3.38
C PHE A 48 -7.17 5.51 -2.46
N ALA A 49 -7.63 6.39 -1.57
CA ALA A 49 -8.76 6.10 -0.70
C ALA A 49 -10.08 5.88 -1.47
N ASP A 50 -10.21 6.46 -2.67
CA ASP A 50 -11.44 6.54 -3.44
C ASP A 50 -11.27 6.12 -4.92
N VAL A 51 -10.07 5.73 -5.36
CA VAL A 51 -9.83 5.35 -6.76
C VAL A 51 -8.73 4.29 -6.89
N ALA A 52 -8.99 3.30 -7.75
CA ALA A 52 -8.02 2.30 -8.20
C ALA A 52 -7.12 2.87 -9.31
N GLY A 53 -5.91 2.34 -9.47
CA GLY A 53 -4.97 2.79 -10.50
C GLY A 53 -3.70 1.93 -10.55
N GLY A 54 -2.98 1.91 -11.66
CA GLY A 54 -1.71 1.22 -11.82
C GLY A 54 -1.71 -0.24 -11.32
N PHE A 55 -2.68 -1.05 -11.76
CA PHE A 55 -2.92 -2.43 -11.30
C PHE A 55 -3.32 -2.60 -9.83
N CYS A 56 -3.45 -1.51 -9.07
CA CYS A 56 -3.74 -1.50 -7.63
C CYS A 56 -5.22 -1.18 -7.36
N PHE A 57 -5.81 -1.90 -6.39
CA PHE A 57 -7.23 -1.76 -6.01
C PHE A 57 -7.41 -1.48 -4.51
N ILE A 58 -6.59 -2.10 -3.66
CA ILE A 58 -6.50 -1.82 -2.22
C ILE A 58 -5.04 -1.49 -1.91
N ASN A 59 -4.82 -0.42 -1.14
CA ASN A 59 -3.47 0.00 -0.80
C ASN A 59 -2.91 -0.87 0.35
N ASN A 60 -2.29 -2.00 -0.01
CA ASN A 60 -1.75 -2.98 0.94
C ASN A 60 -0.77 -2.34 1.96
N SER A 61 0.12 -1.43 1.53
CA SER A 61 1.07 -0.77 2.42
C SER A 61 0.38 0.20 3.38
N ALA A 62 -0.63 0.93 2.91
CA ALA A 62 -1.44 1.79 3.77
C ALA A 62 -2.26 0.99 4.80
N VAL A 63 -2.83 -0.16 4.40
CA VAL A 63 -3.53 -1.08 5.30
C VAL A 63 -2.58 -1.57 6.40
N ALA A 64 -1.40 -2.07 6.04
CA ALA A 64 -0.41 -2.52 7.01
C ALA A 64 0.02 -1.39 7.96
N ALA A 65 0.27 -0.17 7.43
CA ALA A 65 0.62 0.97 8.25
C ALA A 65 -0.49 1.34 9.25
N GLN A 66 -1.75 1.29 8.82
CA GLN A 66 -2.89 1.58 9.70
C GLN A 66 -3.08 0.50 10.78
N VAL A 67 -2.78 -0.77 10.49
CA VAL A 67 -2.74 -1.85 11.49
C VAL A 67 -1.64 -1.59 12.51
N LEU A 68 -0.41 -1.31 12.07
CA LEU A 68 0.73 -0.98 12.94
C LEU A 68 0.44 0.21 13.86
N ARG A 69 -0.29 1.22 13.37
CA ARG A 69 -0.69 2.40 14.14
C ARG A 69 -1.60 2.11 15.34
N ARG A 70 -2.17 0.90 15.44
CA ARG A 70 -2.92 0.47 16.64
C ARG A 70 -2.04 0.39 17.90
N GLN A 71 -0.73 0.15 17.75
CA GLN A 71 0.20 0.08 18.89
C GLN A 71 1.44 0.99 18.74
N ALA A 72 1.87 1.29 17.52
CA ALA A 72 3.01 2.18 17.28
C ALA A 72 2.54 3.63 17.13
N ALA A 73 3.10 4.58 17.89
CA ALA A 73 2.71 6.00 17.82
C ALA A 73 3.03 6.67 16.47
N ARG A 74 4.05 6.19 15.76
CA ARG A 74 4.47 6.65 14.43
C ARG A 74 4.87 5.45 13.59
N VAL A 75 4.54 5.48 12.30
CA VAL A 75 4.93 4.47 11.31
C VAL A 75 5.60 5.16 10.13
N ALA A 76 6.52 4.48 9.45
CA ALA A 76 7.08 4.95 8.19
C ALA A 76 6.85 3.90 7.11
N ILE A 77 6.47 4.37 5.91
CA ILE A 77 6.43 3.58 4.69
C ILE A 77 7.60 4.07 3.83
N LEU A 78 8.51 3.15 3.50
CA LEU A 78 9.56 3.35 2.52
C LEU A 78 9.19 2.57 1.26
N ASP A 79 8.82 3.30 0.21
CA ASP A 79 8.51 2.75 -1.10
C ASP A 79 9.77 2.79 -1.99
N VAL A 80 10.19 1.61 -2.43
CA VAL A 80 11.34 1.39 -3.31
C VAL A 80 10.94 0.78 -4.65
N ASP A 81 9.64 0.80 -4.97
CA ASP A 81 9.17 0.49 -6.32
C ASP A 81 9.70 1.52 -7.33
N LEU A 82 9.80 1.12 -8.60
CA LEU A 82 10.23 2.01 -9.68
C LEU A 82 9.29 3.22 -9.84
N HIS A 83 8.00 3.02 -9.61
CA HIS A 83 6.96 4.05 -9.78
C HIS A 83 6.68 4.74 -8.46
N HIS A 84 6.21 5.99 -8.55
CA HIS A 84 5.79 6.72 -7.37
C HIS A 84 4.54 6.07 -6.75
N GLY A 85 4.62 5.72 -5.45
CA GLY A 85 3.47 5.30 -4.63
C GLY A 85 2.47 6.43 -4.35
N ASN A 86 1.93 7.03 -5.41
CA ASN A 86 1.03 8.18 -5.39
C ASN A 86 -0.25 7.96 -4.57
N GLY A 87 -0.80 6.74 -4.58
CA GLY A 87 -1.95 6.37 -3.75
C GLY A 87 -1.59 6.37 -2.27
N THR A 88 -0.43 5.80 -1.91
CA THR A 88 0.08 5.82 -0.53
C THR A 88 0.36 7.26 -0.08
N GLN A 89 0.98 8.10 -0.92
CA GLN A 89 1.13 9.52 -0.66
C GLN A 89 -0.24 10.18 -0.40
N GLY A 90 -1.22 9.94 -1.27
CA GLY A 90 -2.55 10.53 -1.17
C GLY A 90 -3.27 10.20 0.14
N ILE A 91 -3.18 8.94 0.60
CA ILE A 91 -3.81 8.48 1.84
C ILE A 91 -3.25 9.18 3.09
N PHE A 92 -1.94 9.44 3.12
CA PHE A 92 -1.27 9.98 4.30
C PHE A 92 -0.84 11.45 4.19
N TYR A 93 -1.17 12.14 3.09
CA TYR A 93 -0.64 13.47 2.79
C TYR A 93 -0.84 14.51 3.89
N ALA A 94 -2.01 14.48 4.55
CA ALA A 94 -2.36 15.41 5.63
C ALA A 94 -2.05 14.85 7.04
N ARG A 95 -1.31 13.75 7.14
CA ARG A 95 -1.09 12.99 8.37
C ARG A 95 0.39 12.97 8.74
N SER A 96 0.69 13.32 9.99
CA SER A 96 2.07 13.31 10.52
C SER A 96 2.43 12.05 11.30
N ASP A 97 1.47 11.12 11.45
CA ASP A 97 1.62 9.87 12.20
C ASP A 97 2.08 8.69 11.32
N VAL A 98 2.03 8.85 10.00
CA VAL A 98 2.60 7.93 9.01
C VAL A 98 3.47 8.72 8.04
N LEU A 99 4.79 8.52 8.10
CA LEU A 99 5.73 9.11 7.16
C LEU A 99 5.73 8.30 5.85
N THR A 100 5.61 8.96 4.70
CA THR A 100 5.76 8.33 3.39
C THR A 100 7.04 8.83 2.72
N VAL A 101 7.95 7.93 2.38
CA VAL A 101 9.15 8.20 1.58
C VAL A 101 9.13 7.28 0.37
N SER A 102 9.32 7.82 -0.82
CA SER A 102 9.35 7.04 -2.06
C SER A 102 10.55 7.43 -2.90
N LEU A 103 11.31 6.44 -3.35
CA LEU A 103 12.37 6.60 -4.35
C LEU A 103 11.87 5.99 -5.65
N HIS A 104 11.70 6.81 -6.69
CA HIS A 104 11.11 6.41 -7.95
C HIS A 104 11.75 7.16 -9.12
N ALA A 105 11.49 6.69 -10.34
CA ALA A 105 11.86 7.39 -11.55
C ALA A 105 11.13 8.75 -11.66
N ASP A 106 11.74 9.71 -12.34
CA ASP A 106 11.12 11.02 -12.59
C ASP A 106 9.75 10.86 -13.29
N PRO A 107 8.64 11.35 -12.69
CA PRO A 107 7.29 11.13 -13.20
C PRO A 107 6.95 11.95 -14.46
N VAL A 108 7.83 12.83 -14.95
CA VAL A 108 7.54 13.67 -16.14
C VAL A 108 7.16 12.84 -17.37
N ARG A 109 7.71 11.61 -17.51
CA ARG A 109 7.42 10.70 -18.65
C ARG A 109 7.14 9.27 -18.23
N PHE A 110 6.97 9.02 -16.94
CA PHE A 110 6.83 7.69 -16.38
C PHE A 110 5.71 7.71 -15.34
N TYR A 111 4.97 6.60 -15.25
CA TYR A 111 3.88 6.49 -14.28
C TYR A 111 4.42 6.48 -12.85
#